data_AF-A0A3L7ZWS9-F1
#
_entry.id   AF-A0A3L7ZWS9-F1
#
_cell.length_a   1.000
_cell.length_b   1.000
_cell.length_c   1.000
_cell.angle_alpha   90.00
_cell.angle_beta   90.00
_cell.angle_gamma   90.00
#
_symmetry.space_group_name_H-M   'P 1'
#
loop_
_entity.id
_entity.type
_entity.pdbx_description
1 polymer ?
#
loop_
_entity_poly.entity_id
_entity_poly.type
_entity_poly.pdbx_seq_one_letter_code
_entity_poly.pdbx_strand_id
1 'polypeptide(L)'
;MKNESNLSITGTEMKFALGLDLPGGLTMDDVEFEALFYIYSNRTATIPKSGMGRIDENTYVVTLDTARIGGGGRIKCQVRVEIPDANMADGVRTEIIGIETDETVRYGVR
;
A
#
# COMPACT_ATOMS: atom_id res chain seq x y z
N MET A 1 -29.65 0.82 10.55
CA MET A 1 -28.41 0.12 10.89
C MET A 1 -27.93 -0.57 9.61
N LYS A 2 -26.83 -0.11 9.00
CA LYS A 2 -26.29 -0.77 7.81
C LYS A 2 -25.55 -2.02 8.28
N ASN A 3 -26.03 -3.19 7.84
CA ASN A 3 -25.26 -4.41 7.96
C ASN A 3 -24.04 -4.26 7.04
N GLU A 4 -22.90 -3.97 7.64
CA GLU A 4 -21.60 -4.15 7.00
C GLU A 4 -21.44 -5.64 6.74
N SER A 5 -21.80 -6.06 5.53
CA SER A 5 -21.45 -7.37 5.01
C SER A 5 -19.93 -7.48 5.09
N ASN A 6 -19.46 -8.23 6.09
CA ASN A 6 -18.08 -8.72 6.16
C ASN A 6 -17.82 -9.52 4.88
N LEU A 7 -17.36 -8.86 3.82
CA LEU A 7 -16.86 -9.52 2.63
C LEU A 7 -15.60 -10.29 3.05
N SER A 8 -15.74 -11.59 3.30
CA SER A 8 -14.59 -12.47 3.40
C SER A 8 -14.09 -12.72 1.98
N ILE A 9 -13.00 -12.05 1.61
CA ILE A 9 -12.33 -12.32 0.35
C ILE A 9 -11.58 -13.65 0.50
N THR A 10 -12.06 -14.67 -0.20
CA THR A 10 -11.36 -15.95 -0.35
C THR A 10 -10.62 -15.92 -1.69
N GLY A 11 -9.38 -15.47 -1.68
CA GLY A 11 -8.48 -15.43 -2.82
C GLY A 11 -7.04 -15.19 -2.36
N THR A 12 -6.04 -15.56 -3.17
CA THR A 12 -4.64 -15.19 -2.91
C THR A 12 -4.40 -13.72 -3.27
N GLU A 13 -5.11 -13.15 -4.25
CA GLU A 13 -4.88 -11.78 -4.70
C GLU A 13 -5.93 -10.79 -4.19
N MET A 14 -5.46 -9.65 -3.69
CA MET A 14 -6.25 -8.50 -3.26
C MET A 14 -5.79 -7.23 -3.98
N LYS A 15 -6.69 -6.31 -4.28
CA LYS A 15 -6.36 -5.05 -4.97
C LYS A 15 -6.59 -3.85 -4.05
N PHE A 16 -5.66 -2.92 -4.04
CA PHE A 16 -5.73 -1.68 -3.28
C PHE A 16 -5.58 -0.49 -4.22
N ALA A 17 -6.45 0.51 -4.10
CA ALA A 17 -6.18 1.83 -4.63
C ALA A 17 -5.34 2.59 -3.60
N LEU A 18 -4.12 2.95 -3.99
CA LEU A 18 -3.19 3.72 -3.18
C LEU A 18 -3.14 5.15 -3.72
N GLY A 19 -3.46 6.11 -2.85
CA GLY A 19 -3.29 7.53 -3.11
C GLY A 19 -2.50 8.19 -1.98
N LEU A 20 -1.71 9.20 -2.32
CA LEU A 20 -0.89 9.98 -1.40
C LEU A 20 -1.14 11.47 -1.62
N ASP A 21 -1.35 12.21 -0.55
CA ASP A 21 -1.35 13.67 -0.59
C ASP A 21 0.10 14.17 -0.43
N LEU A 22 0.71 14.60 -1.53
CA LEU A 22 2.10 15.05 -1.57
C LEU A 22 2.21 16.58 -1.47
N PRO A 23 3.30 17.12 -0.86
CA PRO A 23 3.48 18.55 -0.71
C PRO A 23 3.81 19.25 -2.03
N GLY A 24 3.61 20.57 -2.07
CA GLY A 24 4.12 21.42 -3.15
C GLY A 24 3.45 21.23 -4.51
N GLY A 25 2.27 20.58 -4.56
CA GLY A 25 1.57 20.28 -5.81
C GLY A 25 2.20 19.12 -6.59
N LEU A 26 3.13 18.38 -5.97
CA LEU A 26 3.66 17.15 -6.55
C LEU A 26 2.55 16.10 -6.65
N THR A 27 2.65 15.28 -7.68
CA THR A 27 1.80 14.12 -7.89
C THR A 27 2.58 12.84 -7.64
N MET A 28 1.88 11.71 -7.53
CA MET A 28 2.54 10.41 -7.39
C MET A 28 3.36 10.03 -8.63
N ASP A 29 3.10 10.66 -9.77
CA ASP A 29 3.93 10.50 -10.98
C ASP A 29 5.32 11.11 -10.82
N ASP A 30 5.46 12.19 -10.05
CA ASP A 30 6.70 12.98 -9.90
C ASP A 30 7.70 12.40 -8.90
N VAL A 31 7.28 11.40 -8.11
CA VAL A 31 8.07 10.83 -7.01
C VAL A 31 8.28 9.33 -7.17
N GLU A 32 9.38 8.82 -6.65
CA GLU A 32 9.57 7.38 -6.49
C GLU A 32 8.97 6.91 -5.16
N PHE A 33 8.31 5.75 -5.19
CA PHE A 33 7.72 5.17 -3.98
C PHE A 33 7.60 3.64 -4.06
N GLU A 34 7.50 3.03 -2.88
CA GLU A 34 7.22 1.61 -2.71
C GLU A 34 6.23 1.39 -1.56
N ALA A 35 5.38 0.38 -1.70
CA ALA A 35 4.41 0.01 -0.68
C ALA A 35 4.74 -1.36 -0.07
N LEU A 36 4.95 -1.38 1.24
CA LEU A 36 5.20 -2.55 2.06
C LEU A 36 3.90 -3.01 2.71
N PHE A 37 3.40 -4.17 2.34
CA PHE A 37 2.22 -4.80 2.93
C PHE A 37 2.62 -5.89 3.92
N TYR A 38 1.89 -5.98 5.04
CA TYR A 38 2.09 -7.00 6.07
C TYR A 38 0.86 -7.15 6.97
N ILE A 39 0.70 -8.32 7.59
CA ILE A 39 -0.24 -8.50 8.72
C ILE A 39 0.58 -8.48 10.02
N TYR A 40 1.61 -9.33 10.04
CA TYR A 40 2.64 -9.41 11.08
C TYR A 40 3.99 -9.04 10.46
N SER A 41 4.87 -8.39 11.21
CA SER A 41 6.15 -7.84 10.69
C SER A 41 7.14 -8.90 10.18
N ASN A 42 6.89 -10.19 10.43
CA ASN A 42 7.74 -11.29 9.98
C ASN A 42 7.44 -11.76 8.54
N ARG A 43 6.33 -11.33 7.93
CA ARG A 43 5.96 -11.67 6.55
C ARG A 43 5.48 -10.44 5.82
N THR A 44 6.27 -9.99 4.86
CA THR A 44 6.02 -8.75 4.15
C THR A 44 6.02 -8.94 2.63
N ALA A 45 5.37 -8.03 1.93
CA ALA A 45 5.42 -7.91 0.48
C ALA A 45 5.67 -6.45 0.11
N THR A 46 6.85 -6.16 -0.42
CA THR A 46 7.17 -4.84 -0.99
C THR A 46 6.81 -4.83 -2.46
N ILE A 47 6.02 -3.85 -2.87
CA ILE A 47 5.64 -3.60 -4.25
C ILE A 47 6.21 -2.23 -4.66
N PRO A 48 7.16 -2.16 -5.62
CA PRO A 48 7.66 -0.90 -6.13
C PRO A 48 6.61 -0.22 -7.03
N LYS A 49 6.67 1.11 -7.20
CA LYS A 49 5.82 1.87 -8.14
C LYS A 49 5.73 1.23 -9.53
N SER A 50 6.84 0.72 -10.05
CA SER A 50 6.91 0.03 -11.35
C SER A 50 6.12 -1.28 -11.43
N GLY A 51 5.80 -1.89 -10.28
CA GLY A 51 4.94 -3.06 -10.17
C GLY A 51 3.46 -2.72 -9.95
N MET A 52 3.09 -1.44 -9.92
CA MET A 52 1.73 -0.98 -9.69
C MET A 52 1.10 -0.50 -11.01
N GLY A 53 -0.22 -0.62 -11.12
CA GLY A 53 -0.97 -0.07 -12.24
C GLY A 53 -1.35 1.38 -11.99
N ARG A 54 -0.84 2.33 -12.78
CA ARG A 54 -1.27 3.73 -12.70
C ARG A 54 -2.74 3.85 -13.12
N ILE A 55 -3.55 4.55 -12.30
CA ILE A 55 -4.94 4.92 -12.63
C ILE A 55 -4.98 6.37 -13.10
N ASP A 56 -4.46 7.27 -12.28
CA ASP A 56 -4.27 8.70 -12.56
C ASP A 56 -3.00 9.22 -11.87
N GLU A 57 -2.77 10.53 -11.93
CA GLU A 57 -1.55 11.17 -11.40
C GLU A 57 -1.38 11.02 -9.87
N ASN A 58 -2.46 10.75 -9.13
CA ASN A 58 -2.46 10.62 -7.67
C ASN A 58 -2.98 9.27 -7.17
N THR A 59 -3.22 8.31 -8.07
CA THR A 59 -3.80 7.01 -7.71
C THR A 59 -3.14 5.87 -8.48
N TYR A 60 -2.62 4.91 -7.73
CA TYR A 60 -2.03 3.68 -8.25
C TYR A 60 -2.75 2.46 -7.67
N VAL A 61 -2.97 1.43 -8.48
CA VAL A 61 -3.53 0.15 -8.04
C VAL A 61 -2.42 -0.84 -7.77
N VAL A 62 -2.42 -1.37 -6.55
CA VAL A 62 -1.57 -2.47 -6.12
C VAL A 62 -2.34 -3.77 -6.25
N THR A 63 -1.73 -4.80 -6.83
CA THR A 63 -2.20 -6.18 -6.70
C THR A 63 -1.30 -6.93 -5.73
N LEU A 64 -1.86 -7.35 -4.60
CA LEU A 64 -1.18 -8.00 -3.50
C LEU A 64 -1.53 -9.48 -3.45
N ASP A 65 -0.53 -10.34 -3.59
CA ASP A 65 -0.66 -11.74 -3.21
C ASP A 65 -0.59 -11.88 -1.67
N THR A 66 -1.76 -11.96 -1.05
CA THR A 66 -1.98 -12.18 0.39
C THR A 66 -1.33 -13.46 0.91
N ALA A 67 -1.08 -14.47 0.05
CA ALA A 67 -0.36 -15.67 0.46
C ALA A 67 1.08 -15.36 0.87
N ARG A 68 1.67 -14.24 0.40
CA ARG A 68 3.02 -13.79 0.77
C ARG A 68 3.07 -13.20 2.18
N ILE A 69 2.03 -12.46 2.58
CA ILE A 69 1.95 -11.77 3.88
C ILE A 69 1.25 -12.59 4.98
N GLY A 70 0.63 -13.71 4.61
CA GLY A 70 -0.06 -14.61 5.56
C GLY A 70 -1.52 -14.22 5.77
N GLY A 71 -2.11 -14.71 6.86
CA GLY A 71 -3.52 -14.48 7.20
C GLY A 71 -3.75 -14.36 8.70
N GLY A 72 -5.02 -14.24 9.09
CA GLY A 72 -5.42 -14.20 10.50
C GLY A 72 -5.27 -12.83 11.15
N GLY A 73 -5.33 -11.76 10.36
CA GLY A 73 -5.25 -10.39 10.87
C GLY A 73 -5.53 -9.33 9.81
N ARG A 74 -5.50 -8.08 10.26
CA ARG A 74 -5.69 -6.89 9.44
C ARG A 74 -4.43 -6.60 8.63
N ILE A 75 -4.59 -6.28 7.35
CA ILE A 75 -3.49 -5.87 6.48
C ILE A 75 -3.08 -4.44 6.87
N LYS A 76 -1.78 -4.23 6.99
CA LYS A 76 -1.14 -2.93 7.20
C LYS A 76 -0.30 -2.61 5.97
N CYS A 77 -0.23 -1.34 5.64
CA CYS A 77 0.58 -0.83 4.56
C CYS A 77 1.50 0.26 5.09
N GLN A 78 2.76 0.25 4.65
CA GLN A 78 3.68 1.36 4.82
C GLN A 78 4.16 1.78 3.44
N VAL A 79 4.05 3.06 3.14
CA VAL A 79 4.56 3.62 1.89
C VAL A 79 5.84 4.38 2.20
N ARG A 80 6.93 3.98 1.55
CA ARG A 80 8.16 4.76 1.54
C ARG A 80 8.16 5.59 0.26
N VAL A 81 8.27 6.91 0.40
CA VAL A 81 8.25 7.87 -0.72
C VAL A 81 9.51 8.74 -0.70
N GLU A 82 10.04 9.03 -1.88
CA GLU A 82 11.21 9.87 -2.10
C GLU A 82 10.76 11.20 -2.70
N ILE A 83 10.64 12.23 -1.86
CA ILE A 83 10.12 13.55 -2.21
C ILE A 83 11.29 14.48 -2.60
N PRO A 84 11.29 15.10 -3.79
CA PRO A 84 12.26 16.14 -4.14
C PRO A 84 12.24 17.30 -3.12
N ASP A 85 13.39 17.58 -2.50
CA ASP A 85 13.53 18.64 -1.50
C ASP A 85 14.91 19.30 -1.64
N ALA A 86 14.93 20.54 -2.17
CA ALA A 86 16.15 21.30 -2.40
C ALA A 86 16.90 21.68 -1.11
N ASN A 87 16.29 21.49 0.07
CA ASN A 87 16.94 21.73 1.36
C ASN A 87 17.72 20.50 1.87
N MET A 88 17.55 19.33 1.23
CA MET A 88 18.30 18.12 1.56
C MET A 88 19.61 18.08 0.76
N ALA A 89 20.68 17.54 1.35
CA ALA A 89 22.01 17.53 0.75
C ALA A 89 22.09 16.71 -0.56
N ASP A 90 21.25 15.68 -0.67
CA ASP A 90 21.06 14.82 -1.84
C ASP A 90 19.86 15.26 -2.70
N GLY A 91 19.17 16.33 -2.33
CA GLY A 91 17.99 16.84 -3.02
C GLY A 91 16.72 16.01 -2.82
N VAL A 92 16.73 15.02 -1.91
CA VAL A 92 15.60 14.09 -1.69
C VAL A 92 15.31 13.91 -0.21
N ARG A 93 14.04 14.01 0.16
CA ARG A 93 13.54 13.67 1.49
C ARG A 93 12.79 12.34 1.43
N THR A 94 13.28 11.35 2.17
CA THR A 94 12.54 10.08 2.34
C THR A 94 11.50 10.22 3.45
N GLU A 95 10.25 9.87 3.16
CA GLU A 95 9.17 9.78 4.16
C GLU A 95 8.58 8.37 4.21
N ILE A 96 8.09 7.98 5.39
CA ILE A 96 7.40 6.70 5.62
C ILE A 96 6.00 7.00 6.15
N ILE A 97 5.00 6.63 5.37
CA ILE A 97 3.58 6.87 5.66
C ILE A 97 2.94 5.54 6.04
N GLY A 98 2.39 5.45 7.25
CA GLY A 98 1.63 4.29 7.69
C GLY A 98 0.17 4.41 7.28
N ILE A 99 -0.36 3.37 6.62
CA ILE A 99 -1.76 3.26 6.22
C ILE A 99 -2.34 2.01 6.87
N GLU A 100 -3.33 2.20 7.74
CA GLU A 100 -4.16 1.10 8.22
C GLU A 100 -5.22 0.78 7.17
N THR A 101 -5.23 -0.46 6.68
CA THR A 101 -6.31 -0.91 5.80
C THR A 101 -7.43 -1.49 6.65
N ASP A 102 -8.68 -1.34 6.23
CA ASP A 102 -9.80 -2.02 6.90
C ASP A 102 -9.94 -3.50 6.50
N GLU A 103 -9.05 -3.99 5.65
CA GLU A 103 -9.10 -5.33 5.08
C GLU A 103 -8.48 -6.38 6.01
N THR A 104 -9.18 -7.51 6.16
CA THR A 104 -8.75 -8.65 6.99
C THR A 104 -8.68 -9.92 6.17
N VAL A 105 -7.52 -10.58 6.17
CA VAL A 105 -7.37 -11.90 5.56
C VAL A 105 -7.83 -12.95 6.57
N ARG A 106 -8.96 -13.60 6.31
CA ARG A 106 -9.45 -14.73 7.10
C ARG A 106 -9.03 -16.03 6.43
N TYR A 107 -8.50 -16.98 7.21
CA TYR A 107 -8.28 -18.33 6.71
C TYR A 107 -9.64 -18.98 6.41
N GLY A 108 -9.95 -19.19 5.13
CA GLY A 108 -11.14 -19.93 4.69
C GLY A 108 -10.98 -21.44 4.90
N VAL A 109 -12.10 -22.10 5.20
CA VAL A 109 -12.22 -23.52 5.56
C VAL A 109 -11.52 -24.42 4.53
N ARG A 110 -10.59 -25.26 5.00
CA ARG A 110 -10.08 -26.41 4.22
C ARG A 110 -11.15 -27.48 4.13
#